data_AF-W5XKU3-F1
#
_entry.id   AF-W5XKU3-F1
#
_cell.length_a   1.000
_cell.length_b   1.000
_cell.length_c   1.000
_cell.angle_alpha   90.00
_cell.angle_beta   90.00
_cell.angle_gamma   90.00
#
_symmetry.space_group_name_H-M   'P 1'
#
loop_
_entity.id
_entity.type
_entity.pdbx_description
1 polymer ?
#
loop_
_entity_poly.entity_id
_entity_poly.type
_entity_poly.pdbx_seq_one_letter_code
_entity_poly.pdbx_strand_id
1 'polypeptide(L)'
;MCNNNSINSDEKSSVLIDKTKSGKIRPWREKKMANVDYFELLHILEFKKAERVKDCAEVLEYKVSYETGEKTLYSVWYCKSRICPMCNW
;
A
#
# COMPACT_ATOMS: atom_id res chain seq x y z
N MET A 1 -20.05 -30.54 8.29
CA MET A 1 -20.15 -29.15 8.78
C MET A 1 -18.97 -28.92 9.70
N CYS A 2 -17.94 -28.23 9.25
CA CYS A 2 -16.85 -27.79 10.13
C CYS A 2 -16.74 -26.29 9.98
N ASN A 3 -17.30 -25.59 10.96
CA ASN A 3 -17.05 -24.18 11.20
C ASN A 3 -16.29 -24.12 12.52
N ASN A 4 -15.22 -23.33 12.55
CA ASN A 4 -15.03 -22.27 13.54
C ASN A 4 -13.67 -21.62 13.28
N ASN A 5 -13.76 -20.51 12.53
CA ASN A 5 -12.75 -19.49 12.42
C ASN A 5 -12.33 -19.04 13.83
N SER A 6 -11.05 -19.17 14.15
CA SER A 6 -10.42 -18.38 15.20
C SER A 6 -9.49 -17.39 14.51
N ILE A 7 -10.08 -16.30 14.00
CA ILE A 7 -9.30 -15.11 13.66
C ILE A 7 -9.22 -14.33 14.97
N ASN A 8 -8.11 -14.51 15.66
CA ASN A 8 -7.78 -13.80 16.88
C ASN A 8 -7.45 -12.36 16.48
N SER A 9 -8.45 -11.46 16.45
CA SER A 9 -8.30 -10.08 15.98
C SER A 9 -8.15 -9.11 17.15
N ASP A 10 -7.04 -9.21 17.87
CA ASP A 10 -6.62 -8.19 18.85
C ASP A 10 -5.12 -7.87 18.71
N GLU A 11 -4.59 -7.87 17.48
CA GLU A 11 -3.30 -7.23 17.21
C GLU A 11 -3.49 -5.71 17.16
N LYS A 12 -2.94 -5.01 18.16
CA LYS A 12 -2.70 -3.55 18.07
C LYS A 12 -1.97 -3.28 16.75
N SER A 13 -2.68 -2.78 15.75
CA SER A 13 -2.11 -2.31 14.49
C SER A 13 -1.16 -1.16 14.78
N SER A 14 0.14 -1.46 14.88
CA SER A 14 1.20 -0.46 14.97
C SER A 14 1.49 0.05 13.57
N VAL A 15 1.45 1.37 13.37
CA VAL A 15 1.81 2.00 12.10
C VAL A 15 3.28 1.70 11.77
N LEU A 16 3.54 1.12 10.60
CA LEU A 16 4.90 0.88 10.10
C LEU A 16 5.55 2.21 9.70
N ILE A 17 6.68 2.55 10.31
CA ILE A 17 7.47 3.75 9.97
C ILE A 17 8.65 3.34 9.08
N ASP A 18 8.53 3.62 7.78
CA ASP A 18 9.58 3.34 6.78
C ASP A 18 10.49 4.57 6.61
N LYS A 19 11.79 4.37 6.84
CA LYS A 19 12.82 5.42 6.75
C LYS A 19 13.92 5.00 5.77
N THR A 20 14.47 5.97 5.05
CA THR A 20 15.67 5.79 4.24
C THR A 20 16.90 5.53 5.10
N LYS A 21 18.02 5.11 4.48
CA LYS A 21 19.32 5.00 5.15
C LYS A 21 19.80 6.30 5.80
N SER A 22 19.32 7.46 5.32
CA SER A 22 19.61 8.78 5.88
C SER A 22 18.60 9.24 6.94
N GLY A 23 17.62 8.40 7.31
CA GLY A 23 16.61 8.68 8.34
C GLY A 23 15.39 9.47 7.86
N LYS A 24 15.30 9.84 6.58
CA LYS A 24 14.11 10.52 6.02
C LYS A 24 12.95 9.53 5.92
N ILE A 25 11.75 9.94 6.34
CA ILE A 25 10.54 9.13 6.21
C ILE A 25 10.15 9.02 4.75
N ARG A 26 9.82 7.81 4.27
CA ARG A 26 9.28 7.64 2.92
C ARG A 26 7.86 8.19 2.84
N PRO A 27 7.51 8.97 1.81
CA PRO A 27 6.25 9.71 1.75
C PRO A 27 5.08 8.83 1.26
N TRP A 28 4.87 7.68 1.90
CA TRP A 28 3.82 6.72 1.54
C TRP A 28 2.43 7.36 1.66
N ARG A 29 2.20 8.11 2.74
CA ARG A 29 0.91 8.77 3.00
C ARG A 29 0.62 9.84 1.95
N GLU A 30 1.59 10.69 1.66
CA GLU A 30 1.46 11.78 0.68
C GLU A 30 1.22 11.22 -0.72
N LYS A 31 1.97 10.20 -1.13
CA LYS A 31 1.75 9.55 -2.43
C LYS A 31 0.39 8.83 -2.49
N LYS A 32 -0.07 8.21 -1.40
CA LYS A 32 -1.39 7.54 -1.36
C LYS A 32 -2.53 8.55 -1.42
N MET A 33 -2.44 9.69 -0.72
CA MET A 33 -3.42 10.78 -0.85
C MET A 33 -3.47 11.31 -2.28
N ALA A 34 -2.32 11.62 -2.89
CA ALA A 34 -2.28 12.09 -4.28
C ALA A 34 -2.80 11.03 -5.27
N ASN A 35 -2.67 9.74 -4.94
CA ASN A 35 -3.27 8.66 -5.72
C ASN A 35 -4.79 8.63 -5.63
N VAL A 36 -5.37 8.94 -4.48
CA VAL A 36 -6.82 9.11 -4.31
C VAL A 36 -7.31 10.30 -5.14
N ASP A 37 -6.64 11.45 -5.07
CA ASP A 37 -6.99 12.64 -5.88
C ASP A 37 -6.97 12.31 -7.39
N TYR A 38 -5.95 11.58 -7.85
CA TYR A 38 -5.87 11.15 -9.24
C TYR A 38 -6.96 10.15 -9.60
N PHE A 39 -7.34 9.25 -8.69
CA PHE A 39 -8.48 8.37 -8.88
C PHE A 39 -9.78 9.17 -9.06
N GLU A 40 -10.05 10.15 -8.19
CA GLU A 40 -11.26 10.98 -8.24
C GLU A 40 -11.38 11.69 -9.60
N LEU A 41 -10.29 12.30 -10.07
CA LEU A 41 -10.25 12.93 -11.39
C LEU A 41 -10.58 11.94 -12.51
N LEU A 42 -9.98 10.74 -12.47
CA LEU A 42 -10.23 9.71 -13.48
C LEU A 42 -11.67 9.19 -13.42
N HIS A 43 -12.25 9.11 -12.22
CA HIS A 43 -13.60 8.63 -11.99
C HIS A 43 -14.63 9.64 -12.52
N ILE A 44 -14.44 10.94 -12.24
CA ILE A 44 -15.28 12.03 -12.79
C ILE A 44 -15.24 12.06 -14.33
N LEU A 45 -14.07 11.78 -14.91
CA LEU A 45 -13.88 11.73 -16.35
C LEU A 45 -14.23 10.35 -16.97
N GLU A 46 -14.79 9.43 -16.18
CA GLU A 46 -15.23 8.09 -16.58
C GLU A 46 -14.14 7.23 -17.26
N PHE A 47 -12.88 7.42 -16.88
CA PHE A 47 -11.80 6.57 -17.39
C PHE A 47 -11.88 5.17 -16.78
N LYS A 48 -11.93 4.14 -17.65
CA LYS A 48 -11.94 2.71 -17.27
C LYS A 48 -10.85 2.28 -16.28
N LYS A 49 -9.74 3.02 -16.19
CA LYS A 49 -8.61 2.70 -15.29
C LYS A 49 -8.80 3.24 -13.86
N ALA A 50 -9.84 4.04 -13.58
CA ALA A 50 -10.07 4.68 -12.29
C ALA A 50 -10.05 3.67 -11.14
N GLU A 51 -10.86 2.61 -11.22
CA GLU A 51 -10.93 1.59 -10.17
C GLU A 51 -9.58 0.91 -9.90
N ARG A 52 -8.79 0.61 -10.95
CA ARG A 52 -7.44 0.06 -10.74
C ARG A 52 -6.52 1.06 -10.05
N VAL A 53 -6.67 2.36 -10.33
CA VAL A 53 -5.88 3.42 -9.70
C VAL A 53 -6.25 3.58 -8.24
N LYS A 54 -7.54 3.48 -7.88
CA LYS A 54 -8.04 3.50 -6.49
C LYS A 54 -7.34 2.46 -5.61
N ASP A 55 -7.26 1.23 -6.11
CA ASP A 55 -6.72 0.08 -5.36
C ASP A 55 -5.19 -0.02 -5.44
N CYS A 56 -4.52 0.99 -6.00
CA CYS A 56 -3.08 0.96 -6.22
C CYS A 56 -2.32 0.94 -4.88
N ALA A 57 -1.45 -0.05 -4.71
CA ALA A 57 -0.61 -0.24 -3.54
C ALA A 57 -1.41 -0.29 -2.23
N GLU A 58 -2.59 -0.91 -2.26
CA GLU A 58 -3.40 -1.21 -1.07
C GLU A 58 -2.82 -2.37 -0.26
N VAL A 59 -2.21 -3.34 -0.95
CA VAL A 59 -1.59 -4.52 -0.33
C VAL A 59 -0.07 -4.49 -0.57
N LEU A 60 0.68 -4.60 0.52
CA LEU A 60 2.13 -4.70 0.54
C LEU A 60 2.52 -5.96 1.32
N GLU A 61 3.30 -6.83 0.69
CA GLU A 61 3.84 -8.01 1.37
C GLU A 61 5.28 -7.76 1.79
N TYR A 62 5.58 -8.10 3.04
CA TYR A 62 6.92 -7.99 3.59
C TYR A 62 7.45 -9.38 3.94
N LYS A 63 8.72 -9.61 3.63
CA LYS A 63 9.48 -10.68 4.26
C LYS A 63 10.04 -10.19 5.58
N VAL A 64 9.98 -11.02 6.62
CA VAL A 64 10.50 -10.70 7.94
C VAL A 64 11.76 -11.52 8.18
N SER A 65 12.85 -10.86 8.58
CA SER A 65 14.06 -11.53 9.04
C SER A 65 13.81 -12.20 10.39
N TYR A 66 14.07 -13.51 10.48
CA TYR A 66 13.92 -14.24 11.75
C TYR A 66 14.95 -13.79 12.81
N GLU A 67 16.12 -13.33 12.38
CA GLU A 67 17.21 -12.94 13.28
C GLU A 67 17.05 -11.50 13.80
N THR A 68 16.72 -10.56 12.91
CA THR A 68 16.69 -9.12 13.23
C THR A 68 15.28 -8.56 13.39
N GLY A 69 14.24 -9.29 12.95
CA GLY A 69 12.87 -8.80 12.90
C GLY A 69 12.62 -7.74 11.81
N GLU A 70 13.64 -7.43 10.99
CA GLU A 70 13.55 -6.43 9.93
C GLU A 70 12.59 -6.86 8.84
N LYS A 71 11.77 -5.91 8.39
CA LYS A 71 10.80 -6.11 7.31
C LYS A 71 11.37 -5.59 6.00
N THR A 72 11.52 -6.46 5.01
CA THR A 72 11.91 -6.08 3.64
C THR A 72 10.70 -6.22 2.73
N LEU A 73 10.39 -5.16 2.00
CA LEU A 73 9.29 -5.15 1.04
C LEU A 73 9.56 -6.20 -0.05
N TYR A 74 8.64 -7.15 -0.22
CA TYR A 74 8.78 -8.25 -1.16
C TYR A 74 7.95 -8.02 -2.42
N SER A 75 6.69 -7.64 -2.27
CA SER A 75 5.77 -7.45 -3.39
C SER A 75 4.76 -6.34 -3.09
N VAL A 76 4.30 -5.67 -4.14
CA VAL A 76 3.28 -4.61 -4.10
C VAL A 76 2.42 -4.68 -5.36
N TRP A 77 1.12 -4.44 -5.21
CA TRP A 77 0.16 -4.42 -6.31
C TRP A 77 -0.01 -3.02 -6.86
N TYR A 78 0.73 -2.71 -7.94
CA TYR A 78 0.63 -1.42 -8.62
C TYR A 78 -0.38 -1.42 -9.77
N CYS A 79 -1.05 -0.29 -9.99
CA CYS A 79 -2.00 -0.10 -11.09
C CYS A 79 -1.34 0.12 -12.46
N LYS A 80 -0.01 0.34 -12.48
CA LYS A 80 0.84 0.59 -13.67
C LYS A 80 0.44 1.82 -14.49
N SER A 81 -0.35 2.75 -13.92
CA SER A 81 -0.68 4.00 -14.59
C SER A 81 0.49 4.97 -14.51
N ARG A 82 0.90 5.55 -15.65
CA ARG A 82 2.07 6.44 -15.75
C ARG A 82 2.02 7.68 -14.86
N ILE A 83 0.82 8.19 -14.58
CA ILE A 83 0.60 9.40 -13.75
C ILE A 83 0.31 9.02 -12.28
N CYS A 84 0.11 7.73 -11.96
CA CYS A 84 -0.22 7.33 -10.60
C CYS A 84 0.96 7.62 -9.65
N PRO A 85 0.77 8.44 -8.60
CA PRO A 85 1.82 8.78 -7.65
C PRO A 85 2.40 7.58 -6.90
N MET A 86 1.57 6.53 -6.71
CA MET A 86 2.03 5.27 -6.10
C MET A 86 2.85 4.41 -7.07
N CYS A 87 2.66 4.51 -8.39
CA CYS A 87 3.49 3.78 -9.36
C CYS A 87 4.78 4.53 -9.68
N ASN A 88 4.74 5.85 -9.65
CA ASN A 88 5.84 6.74 -9.97
C ASN A 88 6.62 7.08 -8.69
N TRP A 89 7.33 6.09 -8.13
CA TRP A 89 8.04 6.24 -6.86
C TRP A 89 9.27 7.13 -6.96
#